data_AF-A0A1G1K5V8-F1
#
_entry.id   AF-A0A1G1K5V8-F1
#
_cell.length_a   1.000
_cell.length_b   1.000
_cell.length_c   1.000
_cell.angle_alpha   90.00
_cell.angle_beta   90.00
_cell.angle_gamma   90.00
#
_symmetry.space_group_name_H-M   'P 1'
#
loop_
_entity.id
_entity.type
_entity.pdbx_description
1 polymer ?
#
loop_
_entity_poly.entity_id
_entity_poly.type
_entity_poly.pdbx_seq_one_letter_code
_entity_poly.pdbx_strand_id
1 'polypeptide(L)'
;MTDTIMQTYKAVEHAMDAYNKALLDHVEFLRASEKSDPDRITRLTQGAKAMRDSSMIYLSYAKFIAYGMPESEDMIEDDLQS
;
A
#
# COMPACT_ATOMS: atom_id res chain seq x y z
N MET A 1 17.35 -17.81 5.69
CA MET A 1 17.43 -16.32 5.61
C MET A 1 16.32 -15.77 4.73
N THR A 2 16.12 -16.34 3.53
CA THR A 2 14.95 -16.06 2.65
C THR A 2 13.61 -16.25 3.37
N ASP A 3 13.47 -17.30 4.19
CA ASP A 3 12.25 -17.51 4.97
C ASP A 3 11.91 -16.36 5.92
N THR A 4 12.89 -15.80 6.63
CA THR A 4 12.67 -14.67 7.54
C THR A 4 12.25 -13.41 6.80
N ILE A 5 12.86 -13.13 5.64
CA ILE A 5 12.51 -11.99 4.80
C ILE A 5 11.09 -12.15 4.25
N MET A 6 10.74 -13.34 3.74
CA MET A 6 9.39 -13.64 3.25
C MET A 6 8.33 -13.49 4.34
N GLN A 7 8.57 -14.01 5.55
CA GLN A 7 7.63 -13.86 6.66
C GLN A 7 7.47 -12.40 7.07
N THR A 8 8.57 -11.63 7.07
CA THR A 8 8.52 -10.19 7.38
C THR A 8 7.79 -9.41 6.30
N TYR A 9 8.00 -9.74 5.03
CA TYR A 9 7.26 -9.16 3.91
C TYR A 9 5.75 -9.36 4.06
N LYS A 10 5.29 -10.60 4.35
CA LYS A 10 3.86 -10.89 4.56
C LYS A 10 3.28 -10.08 5.73
N ALA A 11 4.05 -9.88 6.80
CA ALA A 11 3.61 -9.05 7.92
C ALA A 11 3.47 -7.58 7.51
N VAL A 12 4.39 -7.05 6.71
CA VAL A 12 4.33 -5.67 6.19
C VAL A 12 3.18 -5.50 5.22
N GLU A 13 2.99 -6.44 4.29
CA GLU A 13 1.87 -6.47 3.34
C GLU A 13 0.53 -6.37 4.08
N HIS A 14 0.32 -7.24 5.07
CA HIS A 14 -0.90 -7.24 5.85
C HIS A 14 -1.09 -5.94 6.67
N ALA A 15 -0.01 -5.41 7.26
CA ALA A 15 -0.09 -4.16 8.02
C ALA A 15 -0.41 -2.96 7.14
N MET A 16 0.15 -2.88 5.93
CA MET A 16 -0.14 -1.81 4.97
C MET A 16 -1.58 -1.87 4.47
N ASP A 17 -2.09 -3.07 4.16
CA ASP A 17 -3.49 -3.24 3.77
C ASP A 17 -4.46 -2.79 4.89
N ALA A 18 -4.21 -3.26 6.11
CA ALA A 18 -5.01 -2.86 7.28
C ALA A 18 -4.98 -1.35 7.53
N TYR A 19 -3.81 -0.71 7.39
CA TYR A 19 -3.67 0.74 7.56
C TYR A 19 -4.39 1.52 6.47
N ASN A 20 -4.24 1.13 5.20
CA ASN A 20 -4.92 1.79 4.08
C ASN A 20 -6.45 1.68 4.20
N LYS A 21 -6.95 0.52 4.64
CA LYS A 21 -8.36 0.32 4.94
C LYS A 21 -8.84 1.27 6.05
N ALA A 22 -8.11 1.34 7.16
CA ALA A 22 -8.47 2.22 8.28
C ALA A 22 -8.46 3.71 7.88
N LEU A 23 -7.52 4.14 7.02
CA LEU A 23 -7.50 5.49 6.47
C LEU A 23 -8.74 5.79 5.62
N LEU A 24 -9.11 4.87 4.73
CA LEU A 24 -10.28 5.03 3.88
C LEU A 24 -11.57 5.09 4.72
N ASP A 25 -11.73 4.16 5.66
CA ASP A 25 -12.87 4.11 6.57
C ASP A 25 -12.97 5.42 7.39
N HIS A 26 -11.84 5.99 7.81
CA HIS A 26 -11.81 7.28 8.50
C HIS A 26 -12.25 8.45 7.60
N VAL A 27 -11.81 8.47 6.33
CA VAL A 27 -12.22 9.49 5.35
C VAL A 27 -13.73 9.41 5.10
N GLU A 28 -14.28 8.21 4.93
CA GLU A 28 -15.72 8.01 4.72
C GLU A 28 -16.55 8.40 5.94
N PHE A 29 -16.08 8.07 7.14
CA PHE A 29 -16.71 8.54 8.38
C PHE A 29 -16.77 10.07 8.45
N LEU A 30 -15.67 10.76 8.11
CA LEU A 30 -15.63 12.22 8.14
C LEU A 30 -16.54 12.86 7.09
N ARG A 31 -16.68 12.25 5.91
CA ARG A 31 -17.60 12.68 4.85
C ARG A 31 -19.06 12.56 5.26
N ALA A 32 -19.41 11.51 6.01
CA ALA A 32 -20.75 11.32 6.54
C ALA A 32 -21.07 12.26 7.72
N SER A 33 -20.06 12.88 8.33
CA SER A 33 -20.22 13.82 9.45
C SER A 33 -20.48 15.24 8.94
N GLU A 34 -21.66 15.78 9.24
CA GLU A 34 -22.08 17.15 8.88
C GLU A 34 -21.22 18.27 9.48
N LYS A 35 -20.34 17.95 10.44
CA LYS A 35 -19.51 18.93 11.18
C LYS A 35 -18.08 19.07 10.64
N SER A 36 -17.74 18.35 9.57
CA SER A 36 -16.36 18.29 9.07
C SER A 36 -16.06 19.40 8.07
N ASP A 37 -14.89 20.04 8.20
CA ASP A 37 -14.36 21.00 7.25
C ASP A 37 -14.10 20.34 5.87
N PRO A 38 -14.74 20.81 4.77
CA PRO A 38 -14.57 20.24 3.43
C PRO A 38 -13.13 20.24 2.92
N ASP A 39 -12.34 21.27 3.25
CA ASP A 39 -10.95 21.37 2.81
C ASP A 39 -10.08 20.33 3.52
N ARG A 40 -10.36 20.10 4.81
CA ARG A 40 -9.73 19.03 5.57
C ARG A 40 -10.06 17.64 5.00
N ILE A 41 -11.33 17.38 4.67
CA ILE A 41 -11.74 16.11 4.04
C ILE A 41 -11.01 15.90 2.72
N THR A 42 -10.89 16.95 1.91
CA THR A 42 -10.21 16.90 0.61
C THR A 42 -8.74 16.52 0.77
N ARG A 43 -8.02 17.19 1.69
CA ARG A 43 -6.61 16.86 1.98
C ARG A 43 -6.45 15.44 2.50
N LEU A 44 -7.33 14.99 3.40
CA LEU A 44 -7.28 13.61 3.93
C LEU A 44 -7.57 12.57 2.84
N THR A 45 -8.53 12.85 1.95
CA THR A 45 -8.83 11.99 0.80
C THR A 45 -7.58 11.83 -0.10
N GLN A 46 -6.94 12.95 -0.44
CA GLN A 46 -5.74 12.93 -1.28
C GLN A 46 -4.58 12.21 -0.59
N GLY A 47 -4.38 12.44 0.70
CA GLY A 47 -3.38 11.74 1.51
C GLY A 47 -3.63 10.24 1.58
N ALA A 48 -4.87 9.81 1.83
CA ALA A 48 -5.24 8.39 1.86
C ALA A 48 -4.98 7.70 0.51
N LYS A 49 -5.32 8.38 -0.60
CA LYS A 49 -5.01 7.90 -1.95
C LYS A 49 -3.49 7.78 -2.15
N ALA A 50 -2.72 8.81 -1.80
CA ALA A 50 -1.26 8.80 -1.95
C ALA A 50 -0.60 7.69 -1.13
N MET A 51 -1.09 7.40 0.09
CA MET A 51 -0.59 6.30 0.91
C MET A 51 -0.87 4.94 0.28
N ARG A 52 -2.09 4.72 -0.23
CA ARG A 52 -2.41 3.49 -0.97
C ARG A 52 -1.48 3.32 -2.18
N ASP A 53 -1.36 4.34 -3.01
CA ASP A 53 -0.54 4.29 -4.23
C ASP A 53 0.93 4.02 -3.88
N SER A 54 1.46 4.69 -2.85
CA SER A 54 2.85 4.51 -2.38
C SER A 54 3.08 3.11 -1.80
N SER A 55 2.11 2.57 -1.06
CA SER A 55 2.22 1.22 -0.48
C SER A 55 2.26 0.14 -1.55
N MET A 56 1.50 0.29 -2.65
CA MET A 56 1.55 -0.66 -3.78
C MET A 56 2.94 -0.68 -4.42
N ILE A 57 3.55 0.49 -4.63
CA ILE A 57 4.91 0.59 -5.18
C ILE A 57 5.92 -0.05 -4.24
N TYR A 58 5.84 0.23 -2.94
CA TYR A 58 6.74 -0.41 -1.98
C TYR A 58 6.59 -1.94 -1.97
N LEU A 59 5.34 -2.43 -1.93
CA LEU A 59 5.06 -3.85 -1.84
C LEU A 59 5.45 -4.62 -3.09
N SER A 60 5.39 -4.01 -4.28
CA SER A 60 5.87 -4.67 -5.51
C SER A 60 7.37 -4.97 -5.42
N TYR A 61 8.20 -3.99 -5.08
CA TYR A 61 9.64 -4.20 -4.89
C TYR A 61 9.95 -5.16 -3.74
N ALA A 62 9.26 -5.00 -2.60
CA ALA A 62 9.47 -5.86 -1.44
C ALA A 62 9.11 -7.32 -1.75
N LYS A 63 8.08 -7.56 -2.57
CA LYS A 63 7.70 -8.91 -3.04
C LYS A 63 8.82 -9.55 -3.84
N PHE A 64 9.40 -8.84 -4.82
CA PHE A 64 10.51 -9.36 -5.60
C PHE A 64 11.70 -9.76 -4.71
N ILE A 65 12.07 -8.93 -3.74
CA ILE A 65 13.16 -9.24 -2.81
C ILE A 65 12.82 -10.45 -1.92
N ALA A 66 11.57 -10.54 -1.46
CA ALA A 66 11.13 -11.56 -0.52
C ALA A 66 10.97 -12.96 -1.14
N TYR A 67 10.49 -13.05 -2.39
CA TYR A 67 10.29 -14.30 -3.10
C TYR A 67 11.50 -14.73 -3.95
N GLY A 68 12.51 -13.86 -4.07
CA GLY A 68 13.71 -14.06 -4.87
C GLY A 68 13.72 -13.10 -6.05
N MET A 69 14.78 -12.30 -6.16
CA MET A 69 14.96 -11.38 -7.29
C MET A 69 15.15 -12.23 -8.56
N PRO A 70 14.41 -11.95 -9.65
CA PRO A 70 14.66 -12.61 -10.93
C PRO A 70 16.12 -12.42 -11.35
N GLU A 71 16.72 -13.44 -11.97
CA GLU A 71 18.13 -13.37 -12.38
C GLU A 71 18.39 -12.34 -13.51
N SER A 72 17.34 -11.83 -14.18
CA SER A 72 17.45 -10.81 -15.23
C SER A 72 16.30 -9.79 -15.20
N GLU A 73 16.59 -8.58 -15.71
CA GLU A 73 15.65 -7.44 -15.79
C GLU A 73 14.43 -7.73 -16.69
N ASP A 74 14.58 -8.56 -17.74
CA ASP A 74 13.52 -8.93 -18.68
C ASP A 74 12.32 -9.64 -18.01
N MET A 75 12.52 -10.24 -16.83
CA MET A 75 11.48 -10.94 -16.07
C MET A 75 10.72 -10.01 -15.09
N ILE A 76 11.14 -8.74 -14.96
CA ILE A 76 10.55 -7.76 -14.04
C ILE A 76 9.44 -6.95 -14.74
N GLU A 77 9.53 -6.75 -16.05
CA GLU A 77 8.55 -5.94 -16.82
C GLU A 77 7.17 -6.61 -16.94
N ASP A 78 7.11 -7.94 -17.04
CA ASP A 78 5.84 -8.67 -17.22
C ASP A 78 4.94 -8.64 -15.97
N ASP A 79 5.52 -8.67 -14.76
CA ASP A 79 4.77 -8.70 -13.49
C ASP A 79 4.33 -7.32 -12.99
N LEU A 80 4.94 -6.23 -13.50
CA LEU A 80 4.58 -4.84 -13.15
C LEU A 80 3.50 -4.24 -14.05
N GLN A 81 3.15 -4.91 -15.16
CA GLN A 81 2.17 -4.44 -16.14
C GLN A 81 0.82 -5.20 -16.14
N SER A 82 0.61 -6.16 -15.23
CA SER A 82 -0.62 -6.97 -15.16
C SER A 82 -1.64 -6.51 -14.11
#